data_AF-A0A8J8TPW3-F1
#
_entry.id   AF-A0A8J8TPW3-F1
#
_cell.length_a   1.000
_cell.length_b   1.000
_cell.length_c   1.000
_cell.angle_alpha   90.00
_cell.angle_beta   90.00
_cell.angle_gamma   90.00
#
_symmetry.space_group_name_H-M   'P 1'
#
loop_
_entity.id
_entity.type
_entity.pdbx_description
1 polymer ?
#
loop_
_entity_poly.entity_id
_entity_poly.type
_entity_poly.pdbx_seq_one_letter_code
_entity_poly.pdbx_strand_id
1 'polypeptide(L)'
;MSRRSFLQTGVGATLGGAAVGKGTDGFNQPVSAALSRSFDVDGDGTDNVQFTRAVDPGDGRGRVLQATSQKTATRDYAAALQNLAFAKLTLADLVDDGLSYDYYVGEHNTSMAPNEVCLVLTGRGSGMDLVFRTKDDEDEDNEREEWHTRDVAPELTGESDRPGSDQPWKRLNVTHRNVTAMDESNIEHLEEDLLAHFDDDTRVRAAGLGHGTPTMEPSVIDTYYDAFTVAGREYDLPETK
;
A
#
# COMPACT_ATOMS: atom_id res chain seq x y z
N MET A 1 30.86 26.26 18.58
CA MET A 1 30.13 26.55 17.32
C MET A 1 30.10 25.28 16.49
N SER A 2 29.01 24.51 16.56
CA SER A 2 28.85 23.27 15.78
C SER A 2 27.88 23.55 14.64
N ARG A 3 28.34 23.45 13.40
CA ARG A 3 27.52 23.57 12.20
C ARG A 3 26.91 22.19 11.93
N ARG A 4 25.60 22.03 12.18
CA ARG A 4 24.83 20.92 11.62
C ARG A 4 24.44 21.31 10.19
N SER A 5 25.05 20.66 9.21
CA SER A 5 24.57 20.68 7.82
C SER A 5 23.35 19.76 7.74
N PHE A 6 22.18 20.32 7.45
CA PHE A 6 21.06 19.55 6.93
C PHE A 6 21.26 19.43 5.42
N LEU A 7 21.65 18.25 4.94
CA LEU A 7 21.43 17.89 3.53
C LEU A 7 19.97 17.43 3.43
N GLN A 8 19.11 18.37 3.04
CA GLN A 8 17.74 18.10 2.70
C GLN A 8 17.70 17.73 1.21
N THR A 9 17.93 16.46 0.86
CA THR A 9 17.67 15.94 -0.49
C THR A 9 16.20 15.58 -0.60
N GLY A 10 15.35 16.61 -0.67
CA GLY A 10 13.93 16.42 -0.95
C GLY A 10 13.73 16.09 -2.43
N VAL A 11 13.65 14.80 -2.76
CA VAL A 11 13.02 14.35 -4.00
C VAL A 11 11.51 14.49 -3.77
N GLY A 12 10.93 15.56 -4.30
CA GLY A 12 9.49 15.80 -4.23
C GLY A 12 8.73 14.76 -5.05
N ALA A 13 8.03 13.85 -4.39
CA ALA A 13 7.04 12.99 -5.01
C ALA A 13 5.77 13.81 -5.26
N THR A 14 5.59 14.34 -6.47
CA THR A 14 4.32 14.98 -6.83
C THR A 14 3.30 13.91 -7.20
N LEU A 15 2.24 13.80 -6.40
CA LEU A 15 0.97 13.23 -6.83
C LEU A 15 0.31 14.20 -7.81
N GLY A 16 0.65 14.06 -9.09
CA GLY A 16 0.08 14.87 -10.17
C GLY A 16 0.83 16.19 -10.37
N GLY A 17 1.86 16.17 -11.20
CA GLY A 17 2.72 17.34 -11.41
C GLY A 17 3.27 17.49 -12.82
N ALA A 18 2.54 17.05 -13.86
CA ALA A 18 2.86 17.48 -15.22
C ALA A 18 1.97 18.68 -15.59
N ALA A 19 2.61 19.83 -15.83
CA ALA A 19 1.93 21.03 -16.29
C ALA A 19 1.03 20.73 -17.51
N VAL A 20 -0.25 21.09 -17.37
CA VAL A 20 -1.32 20.80 -18.32
C VAL A 20 -1.06 21.46 -19.67
N GLY A 21 -0.62 20.67 -20.65
CA GLY A 21 -0.83 20.98 -22.05
C GLY A 21 -2.30 20.71 -22.40
N LYS A 22 -3.02 21.71 -22.93
CA LYS A 22 -4.40 21.55 -23.44
C LYS A 22 -4.44 20.39 -24.45
N GLY A 23 -4.96 19.23 -24.04
CA GLY A 23 -5.24 18.12 -24.96
C GLY A 23 -5.14 16.71 -24.39
N THR A 24 -4.47 16.50 -23.26
CA THR A 24 -4.45 15.18 -22.60
C THR A 24 -5.50 15.13 -21.50
N ASP A 25 -6.45 14.21 -21.63
CA ASP A 25 -7.39 13.87 -20.59
C ASP A 25 -6.63 13.54 -19.30
N GLY A 26 -6.77 14.37 -18.26
CA GLY A 26 -6.05 14.23 -16.99
C GLY A 26 -6.26 12.86 -16.35
N PHE A 27 -7.38 12.20 -16.68
CA PHE A 27 -7.72 10.83 -16.30
C PHE A 27 -6.89 9.75 -16.99
N ASN A 28 -5.88 10.04 -17.81
CA ASN A 28 -4.97 9.00 -18.34
C ASN A 28 -3.51 9.21 -17.91
N GLN A 29 -3.25 10.13 -16.96
CA GLN A 29 -1.89 10.31 -16.45
C GLN A 29 -1.46 9.13 -15.57
N PRO A 30 -0.27 8.56 -15.80
CA PRO A 30 0.26 7.50 -14.95
C PRO A 30 0.43 8.01 -13.51
N VAL A 31 0.10 7.16 -12.54
CA VAL A 31 0.48 7.41 -11.15
C VAL A 31 2.01 7.43 -11.06
N SER A 32 2.54 8.38 -10.30
CA SER A 32 3.99 8.53 -10.17
C SER A 32 4.60 7.29 -9.54
N ALA A 33 5.67 6.77 -10.16
CA ALA A 33 6.50 5.73 -9.55
C ALA A 33 7.07 6.15 -8.19
N ALA A 34 7.10 7.45 -7.88
CA ALA A 34 7.53 7.98 -6.59
C ALA A 34 6.64 7.56 -5.40
N LEU A 35 5.47 6.98 -5.65
CA LEU A 35 4.67 6.36 -4.58
C LEU A 35 5.14 4.95 -4.23
N SER A 36 5.82 4.25 -5.15
CA SER A 36 6.41 2.95 -4.88
C SER A 36 7.82 3.13 -4.31
N ARG A 37 7.91 3.35 -3.01
CA ARG A 37 9.18 3.65 -2.33
C ARG A 37 9.13 3.29 -0.86
N SER A 38 10.28 3.42 -0.23
CA SER A 38 10.44 3.38 1.22
C SER A 38 10.38 4.78 1.83
N PHE A 39 10.01 4.83 3.11
CA PHE A 39 9.82 6.03 3.89
C PHE A 39 10.45 5.83 5.28
N ASP A 40 11.53 6.57 5.57
CA ASP A 40 12.04 6.83 6.92
C ASP A 40 10.97 7.58 7.74
N VAL A 41 10.24 6.85 8.60
CA VAL A 41 9.15 7.40 9.41
C VAL A 41 9.64 7.77 10.82
N ASP A 42 10.59 7.01 11.37
CA ASP A 42 11.13 7.30 12.71
C ASP A 42 12.22 8.38 12.72
N GLY A 43 12.69 8.80 11.55
CA GLY A 43 13.63 9.89 11.35
C GLY A 43 15.07 9.51 11.72
N ASP A 44 15.39 8.21 11.71
CA ASP A 44 16.73 7.72 12.01
C ASP A 44 17.73 7.91 10.85
N GLY A 45 17.22 8.31 9.68
CA GLY A 45 18.00 8.56 8.47
C GLY A 45 18.23 7.32 7.62
N THR A 46 17.50 6.23 7.87
CA THR A 46 17.55 4.98 7.10
C THR A 46 16.17 4.58 6.62
N ASP A 47 16.10 3.93 5.45
CA ASP A 47 14.88 3.38 4.90
C ASP A 47 14.90 1.86 5.14
N ASN A 48 14.56 1.43 6.36
CA ASN A 48 14.76 0.05 6.80
C ASN A 48 13.82 -0.93 6.09
N VAL A 49 12.60 -0.50 5.74
CA VAL A 49 11.60 -1.37 5.08
C VAL A 49 11.69 -1.24 3.57
N GLN A 50 11.76 -2.36 2.86
CA GLN A 50 11.81 -2.39 1.39
C GLN A 50 11.01 -3.57 0.84
N PHE A 51 10.46 -3.40 -0.36
CA PHE A 51 9.97 -4.50 -1.19
C PHE A 51 11.06 -4.96 -2.15
N THR A 52 11.48 -6.21 -2.07
CA THR A 52 12.54 -6.78 -2.92
C THR A 52 12.12 -8.15 -3.45
N ARG A 53 12.65 -8.58 -4.61
CA ARG A 53 12.35 -9.92 -5.12
C ARG A 53 13.17 -10.98 -4.38
N ALA A 54 12.49 -11.85 -3.65
CA ALA A 54 13.08 -12.96 -2.91
C ALA A 54 12.79 -14.30 -3.59
N VAL A 55 13.42 -15.36 -3.10
CA VAL A 55 13.00 -16.73 -3.39
C VAL A 55 11.77 -17.02 -2.53
N ASP A 56 10.78 -17.71 -3.10
CA ASP A 56 9.64 -18.22 -2.34
C ASP A 56 10.09 -19.02 -1.10
N PRO A 57 9.64 -18.66 0.12
CA PRO A 57 10.01 -19.35 1.34
C PRO A 57 9.30 -20.71 1.51
N GLY A 58 8.21 -20.96 0.80
CA GLY A 58 7.40 -22.16 0.92
C GLY A 58 7.69 -23.21 -0.14
N ASP A 59 6.85 -23.26 -1.18
CA ASP A 59 6.58 -24.47 -1.97
C ASP A 59 7.05 -24.44 -3.44
N GLY A 60 7.74 -23.37 -3.86
CA GLY A 60 8.43 -23.34 -5.16
C GLY A 60 7.74 -22.50 -6.24
N ARG A 61 6.98 -21.47 -5.86
CA ARG A 61 6.41 -20.42 -6.73
C ARG A 61 7.45 -19.59 -7.47
N GLY A 62 8.73 -19.76 -7.15
CA GLY A 62 9.84 -19.11 -7.84
C GLY A 62 10.29 -17.84 -7.14
N ARG A 63 10.15 -16.67 -7.79
CA ARG A 63 10.52 -15.38 -7.20
C ARG A 63 9.28 -14.57 -6.83
N VAL A 64 9.13 -14.32 -5.54
CA VAL A 64 8.01 -13.56 -4.95
C VAL A 64 8.49 -12.17 -4.51
N LEU A 65 7.56 -11.29 -4.15
CA LEU A 65 7.91 -10.00 -3.57
C LEU A 65 8.00 -10.13 -2.04
N GLN A 66 9.07 -9.66 -1.42
CA GLN A 66 9.26 -9.68 0.03
C GLN A 66 9.31 -8.25 0.55
N ALA A 67 8.39 -7.90 1.45
CA ALA A 67 8.57 -6.77 2.36
C ALA A 67 9.51 -7.21 3.48
N THR A 68 10.65 -6.54 3.62
CA THR A 68 11.64 -6.88 4.65
C THR A 68 12.23 -5.66 5.32
N SER A 69 12.45 -5.76 6.62
CA SER A 69 13.29 -4.83 7.39
C SER A 69 14.68 -5.38 7.69
N GLN A 70 15.10 -6.44 7.00
CA GLN A 70 16.39 -7.11 7.19
C GLN A 70 16.68 -7.52 8.64
N LYS A 71 15.64 -7.95 9.37
CA LYS A 71 15.69 -8.35 10.80
C LYS A 71 15.90 -7.18 11.77
N THR A 72 15.79 -5.94 11.30
CA THR A 72 15.84 -4.75 12.14
C THR A 72 14.42 -4.35 12.54
N ALA A 73 14.19 -4.14 13.84
CA ALA A 73 12.93 -3.58 14.30
C ALA A 73 12.87 -2.09 13.93
N THR A 74 11.80 -1.65 13.26
CA THR A 74 11.68 -0.30 12.70
C THR A 74 10.22 0.17 12.71
N ARG A 75 9.98 1.48 12.59
CA ARG A 75 8.66 2.06 12.30
C ARG A 75 8.52 2.51 10.84
N ASP A 76 9.56 2.32 10.05
CA ASP A 76 9.57 2.69 8.65
C ASP A 76 8.47 1.99 7.87
N TYR A 77 8.20 2.54 6.70
CA TYR A 77 7.12 2.10 5.84
C TYR A 77 7.61 1.98 4.40
N ALA A 78 7.06 1.03 3.65
CA ALA A 78 7.21 0.99 2.21
C ALA A 78 5.86 0.74 1.55
N ALA A 79 5.72 1.21 0.32
CA ALA A 79 4.60 0.87 -0.55
C ALA A 79 5.11 0.39 -1.91
N ALA A 80 4.43 -0.61 -2.48
CA ALA A 80 4.64 -1.09 -3.84
C ALA A 80 3.30 -1.02 -4.58
N LEU A 81 3.21 -0.15 -5.58
CA LEU A 81 1.95 0.13 -6.30
C LEU A 81 2.09 -0.15 -7.78
N GLN A 82 1.18 -0.94 -8.32
CA GLN A 82 1.01 -1.12 -9.75
C GLN A 82 0.16 0.01 -10.32
N ASN A 83 0.65 0.63 -11.40
CA ASN A 83 -0.12 1.63 -12.15
C ASN A 83 -1.19 0.96 -13.02
N LEU A 84 -2.44 1.38 -12.84
CA LEU A 84 -3.65 0.85 -13.48
C LEU A 84 -4.39 1.91 -14.30
N ALA A 85 -3.84 3.12 -14.44
CA ALA A 85 -4.49 4.25 -15.08
C ALA A 85 -5.06 3.95 -16.48
N PHE A 86 -4.39 3.09 -17.24
CA PHE A 86 -4.79 2.72 -18.60
C PHE A 86 -5.82 1.59 -18.67
N ALA A 87 -5.98 0.80 -17.59
CA ALA A 87 -7.02 -0.22 -17.48
C ALA A 87 -8.40 0.41 -17.30
N LYS A 88 -8.46 1.68 -16.87
CA LYS A 88 -9.70 2.44 -16.62
C LYS A 88 -10.63 1.71 -15.66
N LEU A 89 -10.07 1.03 -14.66
CA LEU A 89 -10.87 0.34 -13.65
C LEU A 89 -11.60 1.35 -12.77
N THR A 90 -12.76 0.95 -12.26
CA THR A 90 -13.51 1.63 -11.21
C THR A 90 -13.53 0.79 -9.92
N LEU A 91 -14.08 1.33 -8.83
CA LEU A 91 -14.31 0.56 -7.61
C LEU A 91 -15.30 -0.57 -7.84
N ALA A 92 -16.36 -0.35 -8.64
CA ALA A 92 -17.29 -1.43 -9.00
C ALA A 92 -16.59 -2.60 -9.71
N ASP A 93 -15.65 -2.33 -10.62
CA ASP A 93 -14.89 -3.39 -11.28
C ASP A 93 -14.10 -4.24 -10.25
N LEU A 94 -13.61 -3.65 -9.16
CA LEU A 94 -12.90 -4.40 -8.11
C LEU A 94 -13.84 -5.24 -7.24
N VAL A 95 -15.08 -4.78 -7.03
CA VAL A 95 -16.10 -5.54 -6.29
C VAL A 95 -16.59 -6.72 -7.13
N ASP A 96 -16.87 -6.49 -8.41
CA ASP A 96 -17.44 -7.51 -9.30
C ASP A 96 -16.40 -8.55 -9.75
N ASP A 97 -15.18 -8.11 -10.10
CA ASP A 97 -14.14 -8.97 -10.69
C ASP A 97 -12.98 -9.27 -9.71
N GLY A 98 -13.01 -8.70 -8.51
CA GLY A 98 -12.12 -9.04 -7.41
C GLY A 98 -10.85 -8.20 -7.27
N LEU A 99 -10.33 -8.17 -6.04
CA LEU A 99 -9.01 -7.65 -5.67
C LEU A 99 -8.43 -8.60 -4.62
N SER A 100 -7.34 -9.27 -4.93
CA SER A 100 -6.76 -10.26 -4.02
C SER A 100 -5.26 -10.39 -4.18
N TYR A 101 -4.62 -11.02 -3.21
CA TYR A 101 -3.23 -11.42 -3.28
C TYR A 101 -2.94 -12.54 -2.30
N ASP A 102 -1.89 -13.28 -2.60
CA ASP A 102 -1.34 -14.28 -1.69
C ASP A 102 -0.27 -13.64 -0.81
N TYR A 103 -0.19 -14.10 0.43
CA TYR A 103 0.83 -13.69 1.38
C TYR A 103 1.34 -14.85 2.22
N TYR A 104 2.58 -14.73 2.68
CA TYR A 104 3.24 -15.69 3.56
C TYR A 104 4.01 -14.94 4.64
N VAL A 105 3.82 -15.36 5.89
CA VAL A 105 4.48 -14.73 7.05
C VAL A 105 5.80 -15.44 7.33
N GLY A 106 6.91 -14.72 7.18
CA GLY A 106 8.25 -15.24 7.44
C GLY A 106 8.52 -15.52 8.92
N GLU A 107 9.45 -16.45 9.19
CA GLU A 107 9.82 -16.90 10.54
C GLU A 107 10.20 -15.74 11.49
N HIS A 108 10.76 -14.66 10.93
CA HIS A 108 11.26 -13.53 11.72
C HIS A 108 10.28 -12.36 11.81
N ASN A 109 9.11 -12.44 11.18
CA ASN A 109 8.14 -11.37 11.22
C ASN A 109 7.56 -11.21 12.63
N THR A 110 7.59 -9.99 13.14
CA THR A 110 6.93 -9.60 14.40
C THR A 110 5.93 -8.46 14.17
N SER A 111 5.61 -8.17 12.91
CA SER A 111 4.66 -7.16 12.48
C SER A 111 3.31 -7.78 12.12
N MET A 112 2.29 -6.95 11.88
CA MET A 112 1.02 -7.42 11.34
C MET A 112 1.20 -7.95 9.91
N ALA A 113 0.46 -8.98 9.53
CA ALA A 113 0.48 -9.53 8.18
C ALA A 113 -0.94 -9.97 7.74
N PRO A 114 -1.37 -9.70 6.49
CA PRO A 114 -0.60 -9.11 5.39
C PRO A 114 -0.39 -7.57 5.46
N ASN A 115 -0.75 -6.94 6.57
CA ASN A 115 -0.67 -5.49 6.80
C ASN A 115 -1.63 -4.71 5.89
N GLU A 116 -1.17 -4.05 4.83
CA GLU A 116 -1.99 -3.07 4.11
C GLU A 116 -2.20 -3.39 2.62
N VAL A 117 -3.44 -3.17 2.17
CA VAL A 117 -3.76 -2.93 0.76
C VAL A 117 -3.90 -1.43 0.54
N CYS A 118 -3.37 -0.91 -0.57
CA CYS A 118 -3.37 0.50 -0.92
C CYS A 118 -4.00 0.73 -2.30
N LEU A 119 -4.87 1.73 -2.42
CA LEU A 119 -5.50 2.16 -3.66
C LEU A 119 -5.25 3.66 -3.90
N VAL A 120 -4.92 4.03 -5.14
CA VAL A 120 -4.93 5.44 -5.57
C VAL A 120 -6.20 5.67 -6.37
N LEU A 121 -7.10 6.45 -5.81
CA LEU A 121 -8.42 6.73 -6.36
C LEU A 121 -8.47 8.12 -6.99
N THR A 122 -9.40 8.31 -7.92
CA THR A 122 -9.76 9.63 -8.46
C THR A 122 -11.26 9.67 -8.64
N GLY A 123 -11.93 10.42 -7.75
CA GLY A 123 -13.37 10.67 -7.84
C GLY A 123 -13.73 11.73 -8.89
N ARG A 124 -14.95 12.24 -8.81
CA ARG A 124 -15.47 13.29 -9.73
C ARG A 124 -14.78 14.67 -9.56
N GLY A 125 -13.91 14.83 -8.56
CA GLY A 125 -13.02 15.98 -8.37
C GLY A 125 -11.64 15.78 -9.02
N SER A 126 -10.86 16.85 -9.16
CA SER A 126 -9.53 16.78 -9.80
C SER A 126 -8.40 16.27 -8.88
N GLY A 127 -8.73 15.70 -7.71
CA GLY A 127 -7.77 15.22 -6.72
C GLY A 127 -7.53 13.72 -6.84
N MET A 128 -6.34 13.27 -6.43
CA MET A 128 -6.06 11.85 -6.18
C MET A 128 -6.09 11.59 -4.68
N ASP A 129 -6.79 10.53 -4.28
CA ASP A 129 -6.84 10.06 -2.90
C ASP A 129 -6.00 8.78 -2.80
N LEU A 130 -5.02 8.74 -1.90
CA LEU A 130 -4.38 7.48 -1.51
C LEU A 130 -5.15 6.94 -0.32
N VAL A 131 -5.82 5.81 -0.52
CA VAL A 131 -6.55 5.12 0.55
C VAL A 131 -5.90 3.77 0.83
N PHE A 132 -5.99 3.32 2.06
CA PHE A 132 -5.43 2.04 2.47
C PHE A 132 -6.25 1.41 3.58
N ARG A 133 -6.15 0.09 3.69
CA ARG A 133 -6.78 -0.68 4.76
C ARG A 133 -5.82 -1.68 5.34
N THR A 134 -5.57 -1.51 6.63
CA THR A 134 -4.77 -2.42 7.45
C THR A 134 -5.65 -3.62 7.84
N LYS A 135 -5.14 -4.84 7.70
CA LYS A 135 -5.73 -6.06 8.25
C LYS A 135 -4.60 -6.86 8.88
N ASP A 136 -4.87 -7.39 10.06
CA ASP A 136 -4.00 -8.36 10.70
C ASP A 136 -4.74 -9.68 10.77
N ASP A 137 -4.13 -10.71 10.20
CA ASP A 137 -4.70 -12.04 10.15
C ASP A 137 -4.29 -12.82 11.42
N GLU A 138 -4.64 -12.27 12.59
CA GLU A 138 -4.38 -12.87 13.91
C GLU A 138 -5.22 -14.13 14.18
N ASP A 139 -5.70 -14.86 13.17
CA ASP A 139 -6.29 -16.17 13.45
C ASP A 139 -5.20 -17.04 14.10
N GLU A 140 -5.44 -17.46 15.34
CA GLU A 140 -4.53 -18.32 16.11
C GLU A 140 -4.21 -19.64 15.38
N ASP A 141 -5.06 -19.99 14.40
CA ASP A 141 -4.97 -21.15 13.51
C ASP A 141 -4.19 -20.89 12.21
N ASN A 142 -3.80 -19.65 11.92
CA ASN A 142 -2.88 -19.39 10.80
C ASN A 142 -1.50 -19.88 11.18
N GLU A 143 -1.19 -21.09 10.72
CA GLU A 143 0.12 -21.67 10.85
C GLU A 143 1.11 -20.73 10.14
N ARG A 144 2.02 -20.13 10.93
CA ARG A 144 3.19 -19.48 10.35
C ARG A 144 3.83 -20.47 9.39
N GLU A 145 4.41 -19.94 8.31
CA GLU A 145 5.05 -20.74 7.27
C GLU A 145 4.09 -21.41 6.27
N GLU A 146 2.86 -20.90 6.12
CA GLU A 146 1.96 -21.24 5.03
C GLU A 146 1.58 -20.03 4.16
N TRP A 147 1.18 -20.31 2.92
CA TRP A 147 0.64 -19.30 2.01
C TRP A 147 -0.86 -19.15 2.23
N HIS A 148 -1.30 -17.91 2.44
CA HIS A 148 -2.69 -17.53 2.60
C HIS A 148 -3.11 -16.61 1.46
N THR A 149 -4.40 -16.51 1.19
CA THR A 149 -4.97 -15.56 0.24
C THR A 149 -5.81 -14.54 0.99
N ARG A 150 -5.54 -13.25 0.80
CA ARG A 150 -6.45 -12.17 1.23
C ARG A 150 -7.31 -11.76 0.05
N ASP A 151 -8.62 -11.97 0.18
CA ASP A 151 -9.62 -11.37 -0.70
C ASP A 151 -10.07 -10.03 -0.11
N VAL A 152 -9.82 -8.95 -0.86
CA VAL A 152 -10.11 -7.57 -0.46
C VAL A 152 -11.46 -7.11 -1.00
N ALA A 153 -12.04 -7.79 -1.99
CA ALA A 153 -13.28 -7.33 -2.63
C ALA A 153 -14.43 -7.14 -1.63
N PRO A 154 -14.68 -8.05 -0.67
CA PRO A 154 -15.70 -7.85 0.37
C PRO A 154 -15.40 -6.66 1.31
N GLU A 155 -14.12 -6.34 1.53
CA GLU A 155 -13.71 -5.19 2.36
C GLU A 155 -14.08 -3.84 1.72
N LEU A 156 -14.29 -3.78 0.40
CA LEU A 156 -14.66 -2.55 -0.30
C LEU A 156 -16.09 -2.10 0.02
N THR A 157 -16.99 -3.05 0.30
CA THR A 157 -18.41 -2.83 0.61
C THR A 157 -18.71 -2.87 2.12
N GLY A 158 -17.67 -2.95 2.96
CA GLY A 158 -17.82 -3.11 4.41
C GLY A 158 -18.20 -4.52 4.85
N GLU A 159 -18.32 -5.49 3.93
CA GLU A 159 -18.56 -6.89 4.23
C GLU A 159 -17.25 -7.59 4.62
N SER A 160 -16.71 -7.28 5.79
CA SER A 160 -15.55 -7.99 6.32
C SER A 160 -15.96 -9.39 6.81
N ASP A 161 -15.20 -10.41 6.42
CA ASP A 161 -15.22 -11.78 6.98
C ASP A 161 -14.97 -11.81 8.50
N ARG A 162 -14.31 -10.77 9.01
CA ARG A 162 -14.26 -10.41 10.44
C ARG A 162 -14.94 -9.06 10.67
N PRO A 163 -16.27 -9.02 10.86
CA PRO A 163 -16.94 -7.80 11.28
C PRO A 163 -16.35 -7.36 12.63
N GLY A 164 -15.77 -6.16 12.69
CA GLY A 164 -15.06 -5.66 13.87
C GLY A 164 -13.55 -5.95 13.92
N SER A 165 -12.91 -6.36 12.81
CA SER A 165 -11.46 -6.10 12.68
C SER A 165 -11.28 -4.57 12.70
N ASP A 166 -10.85 -4.01 13.82
CA ASP A 166 -10.94 -2.60 14.24
C ASP A 166 -10.24 -1.54 13.34
N GLN A 167 -9.95 -1.84 12.08
CA GLN A 167 -9.23 -0.97 11.16
C GLN A 167 -10.12 -0.60 9.96
N PRO A 168 -10.82 0.56 10.02
CA PRO A 168 -11.55 1.08 8.86
C PRO A 168 -10.58 1.45 7.73
N TRP A 169 -11.13 1.73 6.54
CA TRP A 169 -10.35 2.38 5.49
C TRP A 169 -9.79 3.71 5.99
N LYS A 170 -8.60 4.06 5.53
CA LYS A 170 -7.91 5.31 5.86
C LYS A 170 -7.56 6.04 4.59
N ARG A 171 -7.64 7.36 4.61
CA ARG A 171 -7.12 8.24 3.56
C ARG A 171 -5.85 8.92 4.04
N LEU A 172 -4.79 8.84 3.25
CA LEU A 172 -3.59 9.66 3.44
C LEU A 172 -3.76 10.98 2.68
N ASN A 173 -3.77 12.09 3.44
CA ASN A 173 -3.80 13.44 2.89
C ASN A 173 -2.40 13.85 2.42
N VAL A 174 -2.02 13.40 1.22
CA VAL A 174 -0.71 13.74 0.67
C VAL A 174 -0.73 15.15 0.08
N THR A 175 -0.11 16.09 0.79
CA THR A 175 0.17 17.42 0.23
C THR A 175 1.57 17.45 -0.40
N HIS A 176 1.80 18.39 -1.32
CA HIS A 176 3.13 18.67 -1.89
C HIS A 176 4.24 18.90 -0.83
N ARG A 177 3.89 19.16 0.43
CA ARG A 177 4.82 19.42 1.52
C ARG A 177 4.99 18.25 2.49
N ASN A 178 4.11 17.24 2.47
CA ASN A 178 4.03 16.21 3.52
C ASN A 178 4.11 14.76 3.00
N VAL A 179 4.66 14.51 1.81
CA VAL A 179 4.78 13.13 1.28
C VAL A 179 5.63 12.21 2.17
N THR A 180 6.45 12.77 3.06
CA THR A 180 7.28 12.04 4.02
C THR A 180 6.62 11.80 5.36
N ALA A 181 5.44 12.36 5.64
CA ALA A 181 4.81 12.30 6.95
C ALA A 181 3.56 11.43 6.91
N MET A 182 3.74 10.10 6.95
CA MET A 182 2.68 9.17 7.37
C MET A 182 2.51 9.23 8.89
N ASP A 183 2.27 10.44 9.41
CA ASP A 183 1.90 10.65 10.80
C ASP A 183 0.36 10.68 10.93
N GLU A 184 -0.13 10.43 12.14
CA GLU A 184 -1.58 10.41 12.44
C GLU A 184 -2.29 11.71 12.05
N SER A 185 -1.57 12.85 11.98
CA SER A 185 -2.18 14.14 11.65
C SER A 185 -2.54 14.28 10.16
N ASN A 186 -1.95 13.45 9.29
CA ASN A 186 -2.24 13.40 7.86
C ASN A 186 -3.15 12.21 7.47
N ILE A 187 -3.53 11.37 8.43
CA ILE A 187 -4.39 10.22 8.21
C ILE A 187 -5.82 10.57 8.63
N GLU A 188 -6.75 10.39 7.70
CA GLU A 188 -8.17 10.48 7.96
C GLU A 188 -8.77 9.07 8.00
N HIS A 189 -9.52 8.77 9.06
CA HIS A 189 -10.28 7.53 9.15
C HIS A 189 -11.57 7.69 8.34
N LEU A 190 -11.77 6.79 7.40
CA LEU A 190 -12.99 6.66 6.61
C LEU A 190 -13.94 5.66 7.30
N GLU A 191 -15.07 5.37 6.65
CA GLU A 191 -15.98 4.31 7.07
C GLU A 191 -15.45 2.93 6.64
N GLU A 192 -16.06 1.85 7.14
CA GLU A 192 -15.71 0.48 6.75
C GLU A 192 -16.08 0.17 5.29
N ASP A 193 -17.13 0.81 4.79
CA ASP A 193 -17.59 0.74 3.40
C ASP A 193 -16.93 1.85 2.58
N LEU A 194 -15.99 1.46 1.73
CA LEU A 194 -15.28 2.39 0.86
C LEU A 194 -16.19 2.90 -0.26
N LEU A 195 -17.15 2.09 -0.74
CA LEU A 195 -18.10 2.46 -1.78
C LEU A 195 -19.15 3.48 -1.28
N ALA A 196 -19.51 3.42 0.00
CA ALA A 196 -20.34 4.46 0.62
C ALA A 196 -19.64 5.83 0.61
N HIS A 197 -18.30 5.84 0.70
CA HIS A 197 -17.51 7.08 0.66
C HIS A 197 -17.16 7.52 -0.78
N PHE A 198 -16.79 6.57 -1.64
CA PHE A 198 -16.39 6.78 -3.04
C PHE A 198 -17.39 6.04 -3.95
N ASP A 199 -18.02 6.75 -4.88
CA ASP A 199 -19.03 6.14 -5.76
C ASP A 199 -18.47 4.98 -6.63
N ASP A 200 -19.35 4.09 -7.10
CA ASP A 200 -19.05 2.96 -7.99
C ASP A 200 -18.20 3.35 -9.22
N ASP A 201 -18.40 4.58 -9.72
CA ASP A 201 -17.71 5.16 -10.88
C ASP A 201 -16.29 5.66 -10.57
N THR A 202 -15.90 5.70 -9.29
CA THR A 202 -14.61 6.24 -8.85
C THR A 202 -13.48 5.42 -9.46
N ARG A 203 -12.55 6.12 -10.14
CA ARG A 203 -11.49 5.47 -10.92
C ARG A 203 -10.37 4.97 -10.02
N VAL A 204 -9.94 3.74 -10.27
CA VAL A 204 -8.75 3.15 -9.66
C VAL A 204 -7.55 3.42 -10.57
N ARG A 205 -6.60 4.21 -10.07
CA ARG A 205 -5.41 4.66 -10.81
C ARG A 205 -4.20 3.78 -10.55
N ALA A 206 -4.09 3.27 -9.34
CA ALA A 206 -3.10 2.31 -8.93
C ALA A 206 -3.64 1.48 -7.77
N ALA A 207 -3.11 0.28 -7.62
CA ALA A 207 -3.38 -0.60 -6.49
C ALA A 207 -2.09 -1.33 -6.12
N GLY A 208 -1.97 -1.73 -4.86
CA GLY A 208 -0.83 -2.50 -4.41
C GLY A 208 -0.83 -2.67 -2.91
N LEU A 209 0.38 -2.78 -2.36
CA LEU A 209 0.61 -3.19 -0.98
C LEU A 209 1.40 -2.13 -0.23
N GLY A 210 1.09 -2.03 1.06
CA GLY A 210 1.81 -1.23 2.03
C GLY A 210 2.29 -2.12 3.18
N HIS A 211 3.49 -1.83 3.70
CA HIS A 211 3.97 -2.51 4.89
C HIS A 211 4.82 -1.57 5.75
N GLY A 212 4.53 -1.55 7.04
CA GLY A 212 5.29 -0.80 8.04
C GLY A 212 4.55 -0.77 9.37
N THR A 213 5.13 -0.06 10.34
CA THR A 213 4.51 0.19 11.65
C THR A 213 4.64 1.64 12.08
N PRO A 214 4.17 2.61 11.26
CA PRO A 214 4.41 4.04 11.49
C PRO A 214 3.83 4.56 12.80
N THR A 215 2.72 3.98 13.26
CA THR A 215 1.99 4.40 14.46
C THR A 215 2.07 3.38 15.61
N MET A 216 2.86 2.32 15.46
CA MET A 216 2.95 1.21 16.42
C MET A 216 4.37 1.09 16.99
N GLU A 217 4.57 0.14 17.90
CA GLU A 217 5.92 -0.19 18.34
C GLU A 217 6.77 -0.74 17.18
N PRO A 218 8.09 -0.48 17.17
CA PRO A 218 8.96 -0.98 16.13
C PRO A 218 8.86 -2.51 16.00
N SER A 219 8.74 -3.00 14.78
CA SER A 219 8.56 -4.42 14.49
C SER A 219 9.55 -4.88 13.42
N VAL A 220 9.89 -6.17 13.45
CA VAL A 220 10.61 -6.80 12.34
C VAL A 220 9.60 -7.18 11.27
N ILE A 221 9.87 -6.76 10.05
CA ILE A 221 9.03 -7.02 8.88
C ILE A 221 9.70 -8.11 8.05
N ASP A 222 8.98 -9.18 7.79
CA ASP A 222 9.40 -10.29 6.92
C ASP A 222 8.17 -10.99 6.34
N THR A 223 7.54 -10.35 5.35
CA THR A 223 6.29 -10.84 4.74
C THR A 223 6.50 -10.97 3.24
N TYR A 224 6.04 -12.07 2.66
CA TYR A 224 6.16 -12.38 1.24
C TYR A 224 4.78 -12.28 0.59
N TYR A 225 4.76 -11.88 -0.68
CA TYR A 225 3.56 -11.61 -1.44
C TYR A 225 3.68 -12.14 -2.86
N ASP A 226 2.57 -12.67 -3.36
CA ASP A 226 2.48 -13.20 -4.73
C ASP A 226 1.04 -13.08 -5.27
N ALA A 227 0.86 -13.43 -6.55
CA ALA A 227 -0.45 -13.54 -7.20
C ALA A 227 -1.37 -12.30 -7.08
N PHE A 228 -0.79 -11.08 -7.04
CA PHE A 228 -1.54 -9.84 -6.89
C PHE A 228 -2.48 -9.63 -8.07
N THR A 229 -3.78 -9.77 -7.82
CA THR A 229 -4.83 -9.80 -8.83
C THR A 229 -5.77 -8.63 -8.67
N VAL A 230 -6.06 -7.94 -9.78
CA VAL A 230 -6.97 -6.80 -9.85
C VAL A 230 -7.91 -6.97 -11.02
N ALA A 231 -9.22 -7.02 -10.73
CA ALA A 231 -10.28 -7.27 -11.71
C ALA A 231 -9.99 -8.50 -12.59
N GLY A 232 -9.76 -9.64 -11.94
CA GLY A 232 -9.47 -10.93 -12.60
C GLY A 232 -8.13 -11.02 -13.34
N ARG A 233 -7.25 -10.00 -13.26
CA ARG A 233 -5.94 -10.00 -13.91
C ARG A 233 -4.81 -9.90 -12.91
N GLU A 234 -3.81 -10.76 -13.07
CA GLU A 234 -2.58 -10.74 -12.28
C GLU A 234 -1.63 -9.61 -12.73
N TYR A 235 -0.99 -8.97 -11.76
CA TYR A 235 -0.02 -7.90 -11.95
C TYR A 235 1.23 -8.12 -11.10
N ASP A 236 2.39 -7.86 -11.71
CA ASP A 236 3.66 -7.78 -11.00
C ASP A 236 3.78 -6.47 -10.22
N LEU A 237 3.90 -6.56 -8.89
CA LEU A 237 4.23 -5.41 -8.08
C LEU A 237 5.73 -5.04 -8.18
N PRO A 238 6.06 -3.73 -8.14
CA PRO A 238 7.43 -3.25 -8.26
C PRO A 238 8.23 -3.46 -6.95
N GLU A 239 9.55 -3.58 -7.09
CA GLU A 239 10.48 -3.42 -5.96
C GLU A 239 10.57 -1.94 -5.54
N THR A 240 10.83 -1.69 -4.27
CA THR A 240 11.20 -0.34 -3.78
C THR A 240 12.72 -0.20 -3.70
N LYS A 241 13.20 1.03 -3.83
CA LYS A 241 14.61 1.40 -3.75
C LYS A 241 14.81 2.60 -2.87
#